data_AF-A0A259T8V2-F1
#
_entry.id   AF-A0A259T8V2-F1
#
_cell.length_a   1.000
_cell.length_b   1.000
_cell.length_c   1.000
_cell.angle_alpha   90.00
_cell.angle_beta   90.00
_cell.angle_gamma   90.00
#
_symmetry.space_group_name_H-M   'P 1'
#
loop_
_entity.id
_entity.type
_entity.pdbx_description
1 polymer ?
#
loop_
_entity_poly.entity_id
_entity_poly.type
_entity_poly.pdbx_seq_one_letter_code
_entity_poly.pdbx_strand_id
1 'polypeptide(L)'
;MRVRILLVIVLILSVIGLSCWILFVHNENQYTSQITIKQIPGVLRTIDLPDMPQEWELESIKKYDDGFISPIVIVSYKNGVTVRLTSSASFTFTHEFVKQKPPQRWKQRVDYYRSDDSIAYVFTLNRLTYAFSAPIHLQAEIDKMMNNMLKLG
;
A
#
# COMPACT_ATOMS: atom_id res chain seq x y z
N MET A 1 -18.21 -52.00 10.93
CA MET A 1 -18.93 -51.09 10.01
C MET A 1 -18.84 -49.62 10.43
N ARG A 2 -19.09 -49.28 11.70
CA ARG A 2 -19.05 -47.88 12.22
C ARG A 2 -17.72 -47.14 11.99
N VAL A 3 -16.58 -47.81 12.13
CA VAL A 3 -15.24 -47.22 11.92
C VAL A 3 -15.01 -46.80 10.46
N ARG A 4 -15.53 -47.56 9.50
CA ARG A 4 -15.40 -47.25 8.06
C ARG A 4 -16.21 -46.01 7.69
N ILE A 5 -17.41 -45.86 8.26
CA ILE A 5 -18.26 -44.68 8.05
C ILE A 5 -17.58 -43.43 8.64
N LEU A 6 -16.99 -43.55 9.83
CA LEU A 6 -16.28 -42.44 10.47
C LEU A 6 -15.08 -41.96 9.64
N LEU A 7 -14.29 -42.90 9.09
CA LEU A 7 -13.16 -42.58 8.20
C LEU A 7 -13.60 -41.86 6.93
N VAL A 8 -14.73 -42.28 6.33
CA VAL A 8 -15.28 -41.60 5.14
C VAL A 8 -15.72 -40.17 5.47
N ILE A 9 -16.36 -39.94 6.62
CA ILE A 9 -16.76 -38.59 7.05
C ILE A 9 -15.54 -37.69 7.27
N VAL A 10 -14.50 -38.19 7.93
CA VAL A 10 -13.24 -37.45 8.15
C VAL A 10 -12.56 -37.12 6.82
N LEU A 11 -12.56 -38.05 5.85
CA LEU A 11 -12.04 -37.82 4.51
C LEU A 11 -12.82 -36.71 3.78
N ILE A 12 -14.16 -36.72 3.85
CA ILE A 12 -14.98 -35.69 3.22
C ILE A 12 -14.71 -34.32 3.85
N LEU A 13 -14.65 -34.23 5.18
CA LEU A 13 -14.38 -32.97 5.88
C LEU A 13 -12.98 -32.42 5.56
N SER A 14 -11.97 -33.29 5.46
CA SER A 14 -10.62 -32.87 5.09
C SER A 14 -10.53 -32.38 3.65
N VAL A 15 -11.22 -33.03 2.70
CA VAL A 15 -11.28 -32.57 1.30
C VAL A 15 -11.98 -31.21 1.20
N ILE A 16 -13.10 -31.00 1.91
CA ILE A 16 -13.79 -29.71 1.93
C ILE A 16 -12.90 -28.63 2.56
N GLY A 17 -12.28 -28.91 3.71
CA GLY A 17 -11.40 -27.97 4.39
C GLY A 17 -10.20 -27.55 3.54
N LEU A 18 -9.57 -28.51 2.84
CA LEU A 18 -8.47 -28.24 1.93
C LEU A 18 -8.91 -27.40 0.72
N SER A 19 -10.09 -27.70 0.16
CA SER A 19 -10.65 -26.97 -0.98
C SER A 19 -10.95 -25.51 -0.60
N CYS A 20 -11.55 -25.28 0.57
CA CYS A 20 -11.77 -23.94 1.10
C CYS A 20 -10.45 -23.20 1.34
N TRP A 21 -9.45 -23.85 1.94
CA TRP A 21 -8.13 -23.26 2.17
C TRP A 21 -7.47 -22.80 0.86
N ILE A 22 -7.48 -23.65 -0.17
CA ILE A 22 -6.91 -23.33 -1.49
C ILE A 22 -7.63 -22.13 -2.12
N LEU A 23 -8.96 -22.10 -2.08
CA LEU A 23 -9.74 -20.98 -2.64
C LEU A 23 -9.49 -19.66 -1.89
N PHE A 24 -9.34 -19.69 -0.57
CA PHE A 24 -9.04 -18.50 0.21
C PHE A 24 -7.61 -17.98 -0.01
N VAL A 25 -6.61 -18.87 -0.01
CA VAL A 25 -5.20 -18.47 -0.16
C VAL A 25 -4.88 -18.00 -1.59
N HIS A 26 -5.55 -18.53 -2.62
CA HIS A 26 -5.25 -18.16 -4.00
C HIS A 26 -5.85 -16.81 -4.45
N ASN A 27 -6.80 -16.25 -3.70
CA ASN A 27 -7.50 -15.02 -4.08
C ASN A 27 -6.76 -13.73 -3.74
N GLU A 28 -5.77 -13.74 -2.84
CA GLU A 28 -5.11 -12.50 -2.39
C GLU A 28 -4.35 -11.77 -3.51
N ASN A 29 -3.89 -12.49 -4.54
CA ASN A 29 -3.16 -11.89 -5.67
C ASN A 29 -4.06 -11.32 -6.79
N GLN A 30 -5.36 -11.63 -6.80
CA GLN A 30 -6.23 -11.29 -7.94
C GLN A 30 -6.52 -9.79 -8.06
N TYR A 31 -6.42 -9.05 -6.96
CA TYR A 31 -6.75 -7.63 -6.94
C TYR A 31 -5.58 -6.72 -7.28
N THR A 32 -4.38 -7.26 -7.52
CA THR A 32 -3.23 -6.45 -7.95
C THR A 32 -2.82 -6.75 -9.37
N SER A 33 -2.52 -5.71 -10.15
CA SER A 33 -1.99 -5.87 -11.51
C SER A 33 -0.90 -4.85 -11.78
N GLN A 34 0.12 -5.27 -12.53
CA GLN A 34 1.25 -4.43 -12.88
C GLN A 34 0.83 -3.40 -13.93
N ILE A 35 1.26 -2.15 -13.73
CA ILE A 35 1.02 -1.04 -14.65
C ILE A 35 2.32 -0.29 -14.93
N THR A 36 2.28 0.62 -15.90
CA THR A 36 3.38 1.54 -16.22
C THR A 36 3.13 2.92 -15.61
N ILE A 37 4.18 3.73 -15.46
CA ILE A 37 4.08 5.12 -14.95
C ILE A 37 3.03 5.93 -15.72
N LYS A 38 3.00 5.76 -17.05
CA LYS A 38 2.08 6.50 -17.93
C LYS A 38 0.61 6.17 -17.69
N GLN A 39 0.30 5.04 -17.06
CA GLN A 39 -1.07 4.61 -16.76
C GLN A 39 -1.57 5.14 -15.42
N ILE A 40 -0.69 5.68 -14.55
CA ILE A 40 -1.05 6.17 -13.22
C ILE A 40 -2.17 7.22 -13.25
N PRO A 41 -2.12 8.27 -14.11
CA PRO A 41 -3.19 9.28 -14.12
C PRO A 41 -4.55 8.69 -14.49
N GLY A 42 -4.58 7.79 -15.47
CA GLY A 42 -5.80 7.10 -15.89
C GLY A 42 -6.39 6.23 -14.79
N VAL A 43 -5.55 5.53 -14.02
CA VAL A 43 -6.00 4.72 -12.88
C VAL A 43 -6.52 5.60 -11.74
N LEU A 44 -5.80 6.66 -11.37
CA LEU A 44 -6.18 7.55 -10.26
C LEU A 44 -7.25 8.59 -10.64
N ARG A 45 -7.64 8.64 -11.92
CA ARG A 45 -8.55 9.64 -12.51
C ARG A 45 -8.05 11.07 -12.33
N THR A 46 -6.74 11.26 -12.50
CA THR A 46 -6.09 12.57 -12.49
C THR A 46 -5.67 12.99 -13.88
N ILE A 47 -5.52 14.30 -14.09
CA ILE A 47 -5.09 14.88 -15.37
C ILE A 47 -3.58 14.68 -15.52
N ASP A 48 -2.84 15.06 -14.48
CA ASP A 48 -1.39 15.05 -14.48
C ASP A 48 -0.82 13.82 -13.76
N LEU A 49 0.44 13.52 -14.09
CA LEU A 49 1.23 12.53 -13.37
C LEU A 49 1.49 13.03 -11.94
N PRO A 50 1.19 12.22 -10.91
CA PRO A 50 1.51 12.56 -9.53
C PRO A 50 3.01 12.81 -9.36
N ASP A 51 3.37 13.81 -8.55
CA ASP A 51 4.76 14.10 -8.25
C ASP A 51 5.39 12.90 -7.53
N MET A 52 6.46 12.38 -8.12
CA MET A 52 7.19 11.23 -7.61
C MET A 52 8.70 11.49 -7.70
N PRO A 53 9.49 10.94 -6.77
CA PRO A 53 10.94 11.05 -6.79
C PRO A 53 11.51 10.37 -8.04
N GLN A 54 12.08 11.17 -8.95
CA GLN A 54 12.66 10.69 -10.20
C GLN A 54 14.06 10.08 -10.01
N GLU A 55 14.74 10.42 -8.91
CA GLU A 55 16.09 9.96 -8.61
C GLU A 55 16.11 8.50 -8.12
N TRP A 56 14.97 7.97 -7.67
CA TRP A 56 14.89 6.61 -7.12
C TRP A 56 14.61 5.59 -8.21
N GLU A 57 15.39 4.51 -8.20
CA GLU A 57 15.19 3.42 -9.13
C GLU A 57 13.91 2.64 -8.80
N LEU A 58 13.00 2.57 -9.78
CA LEU A 58 11.74 1.86 -9.64
C LEU A 58 11.96 0.36 -9.64
N GLU A 59 11.29 -0.32 -8.70
CA GLU A 59 11.21 -1.78 -8.66
C GLU A 59 9.93 -2.27 -9.34
N SER A 60 8.77 -1.73 -8.95
CA SER A 60 7.49 -2.10 -9.56
C SER A 60 6.42 -1.02 -9.38
N ILE A 61 5.41 -1.05 -10.25
CA ILE A 61 4.21 -0.23 -10.13
C ILE A 61 3.01 -1.14 -10.31
N LYS A 62 2.14 -1.16 -9.32
CA LYS A 62 0.94 -2.00 -9.29
C LYS A 62 -0.28 -1.13 -9.04
N LYS A 63 -1.39 -1.45 -9.69
CA LYS A 63 -2.71 -1.00 -9.24
C LYS A 63 -3.34 -2.08 -8.36
N TYR A 64 -4.02 -1.64 -7.31
CA TYR A 64 -4.95 -2.46 -6.55
C TYR A 64 -6.38 -2.08 -6.96
N ASP A 65 -7.13 -3.07 -7.40
CA ASP A 65 -8.45 -2.96 -8.01
C ASP A 65 -9.32 -4.11 -7.46
N ASP A 66 -9.97 -3.85 -6.32
CA ASP A 66 -10.91 -4.74 -5.67
C ASP A 66 -12.37 -4.51 -6.13
N GLY A 67 -12.55 -3.75 -7.20
CA GLY A 67 -13.87 -3.35 -7.70
C GLY A 67 -14.52 -2.21 -6.92
N PHE A 68 -13.84 -1.61 -5.94
CA PHE A 68 -14.34 -0.43 -5.23
C PHE A 68 -14.02 0.90 -5.94
N ILE A 69 -14.64 1.98 -5.45
CA ILE A 69 -14.64 3.32 -6.07
C ILE A 69 -13.27 4.02 -5.99
N SER A 70 -12.39 3.60 -5.08
CA SER A 70 -11.13 4.28 -4.78
C SER A 70 -9.92 3.44 -5.19
N PRO A 71 -9.41 3.60 -6.43
CA PRO A 71 -8.24 2.87 -6.89
C PRO A 71 -7.00 3.28 -6.09
N ILE A 72 -6.16 2.30 -5.80
CA ILE A 72 -4.86 2.52 -5.14
C ILE A 72 -3.76 2.16 -6.13
N VAL A 73 -2.79 3.04 -6.31
CA VAL A 73 -1.55 2.75 -7.03
C VAL A 73 -0.43 2.58 -6.01
N ILE A 74 0.31 1.49 -6.11
CA ILE A 74 1.45 1.16 -5.26
C ILE A 74 2.70 1.25 -6.12
N VAL A 75 3.60 2.15 -5.76
CA VAL A 75 4.90 2.36 -6.39
C VAL A 75 5.98 1.89 -5.42
N SER A 76 6.73 0.87 -5.80
CA SER A 76 7.84 0.32 -5.00
C SER A 76 9.17 0.68 -5.66
N TYR A 77 10.11 1.12 -4.83
CA TYR A 77 11.46 1.51 -5.23
C TYR A 77 12.48 0.53 -4.67
N LYS A 78 13.60 0.35 -5.37
CA LYS A 78 14.64 -0.62 -4.99
C LYS A 78 15.34 -0.30 -3.66
N ASN A 79 15.27 0.94 -3.20
CA ASN A 79 15.77 1.34 -1.88
C ASN A 79 14.82 0.94 -0.73
N GLY A 80 13.73 0.23 -1.01
CA GLY A 80 12.75 -0.21 -0.01
C GLY A 80 11.68 0.83 0.31
N VAL A 81 11.69 1.98 -0.34
CA VAL A 81 10.59 2.95 -0.22
C VAL A 81 9.39 2.46 -1.01
N THR A 82 8.20 2.58 -0.40
CA THR A 82 6.92 2.32 -1.07
C THR A 82 6.02 3.54 -0.95
N VAL A 83 5.37 3.90 -2.05
CA VAL A 83 4.44 5.02 -2.13
C VAL A 83 3.09 4.49 -2.59
N ARG A 84 2.08 4.66 -1.74
CA ARG A 84 0.70 4.36 -2.08
C ARG A 84 -0.02 5.67 -2.40
N LEU A 85 -0.62 5.71 -3.58
CA LEU A 85 -1.37 6.85 -4.10
C LEU A 85 -2.84 6.46 -4.18
N THR A 86 -3.71 7.30 -3.66
CA THR A 86 -5.16 7.10 -3.76
C THR A 86 -5.88 8.44 -3.93
N SER A 87 -7.02 8.42 -4.61
CA SER A 87 -7.95 9.56 -4.66
C SER A 87 -8.86 9.63 -3.43
N SER A 88 -8.79 8.66 -2.51
CA SER A 88 -9.50 8.72 -1.23
C SER A 88 -8.96 9.86 -0.36
N ALA A 89 -9.87 10.51 0.37
CA ALA A 89 -9.52 11.62 1.26
C ALA A 89 -8.73 11.18 2.51
N SER A 90 -8.69 9.90 2.83
CA SER A 90 -7.95 9.37 3.98
C SER A 90 -7.24 8.07 3.62
N PHE A 91 -6.07 7.89 4.23
CA PHE A 91 -5.32 6.65 4.23
C PHE A 91 -4.75 6.44 5.64
N THR A 92 -4.90 5.23 6.18
CA THR A 92 -4.38 4.88 7.50
C THR A 92 -3.57 3.60 7.35
N PHE A 93 -2.35 3.60 7.88
CA PHE A 93 -1.56 2.39 7.96
C PHE A 93 -2.15 1.44 9.00
N THR A 94 -2.18 0.15 8.69
CA THR A 94 -2.72 -0.90 9.58
C THR A 94 -1.76 -1.24 10.73
N HIS A 95 -2.15 -2.23 11.53
CA HIS A 95 -1.63 -2.74 12.81
C HIS A 95 -0.12 -2.71 13.10
N GLU A 96 0.75 -2.53 12.11
CA GLU A 96 2.21 -2.48 12.28
C GLU A 96 2.74 -1.08 12.61
N PHE A 97 1.92 -0.05 12.39
CA PHE A 97 2.32 1.35 12.50
C PHE A 97 1.58 2.07 13.63
N VAL A 98 2.33 2.68 14.55
CA VAL A 98 1.78 3.54 15.59
C VAL A 98 1.78 4.99 15.10
N LYS A 99 0.61 5.63 15.09
CA LYS A 99 0.49 7.06 14.77
C LYS A 99 1.18 7.90 15.85
N GLN A 100 2.11 8.75 15.43
CA GLN A 100 2.87 9.63 16.32
C GLN A 100 2.57 11.10 15.99
N LYS A 101 2.95 12.00 16.91
CA LYS A 101 2.93 13.43 16.62
C LYS A 101 3.94 13.72 15.52
N PRO A 102 3.56 14.46 14.46
CA PRO A 102 4.50 14.78 13.40
C PRO A 102 5.65 15.65 13.94
N PRO A 103 6.88 15.47 13.41
CA PRO A 103 7.97 16.38 13.67
C PRO A 103 7.57 17.85 13.47
N GLN A 104 8.07 18.74 14.33
CA GLN A 104 7.67 20.16 14.40
C GLN A 104 7.72 20.90 13.04
N ARG A 105 8.63 20.47 12.15
CA ARG A 105 8.79 20.99 10.78
C ARG A 105 7.59 20.77 9.86
N TRP A 106 6.70 19.81 10.15
CA TRP A 106 5.61 19.41 9.25
C TRP A 106 4.25 20.04 9.54
N LYS A 107 4.17 20.99 10.48
CA LYS A 107 3.00 21.82 10.84
C LYS A 107 1.64 21.16 10.53
N GLN A 108 1.26 20.10 11.26
CA GLN A 108 -0.08 19.44 11.24
C GLN A 108 -0.65 19.00 9.88
N ARG A 109 0.11 19.06 8.78
CA ARG A 109 -0.36 18.68 7.42
C ARG A 109 0.00 17.25 7.03
N VAL A 110 0.76 16.58 7.88
CA VAL A 110 1.31 15.25 7.64
C VAL A 110 0.99 14.39 8.85
N ASP A 111 0.32 13.26 8.61
CA ASP A 111 0.22 12.20 9.58
C ASP A 111 1.51 11.39 9.57
N TYR A 112 2.14 11.25 10.73
CA TYR A 112 3.38 10.49 10.90
C TYR A 112 3.10 9.20 11.64
N TYR A 113 3.66 8.10 11.14
CA TYR A 113 3.58 6.80 11.77
C TYR A 113 4.97 6.18 11.88
N ARG A 114 5.14 5.30 12.85
CA ARG A 114 6.42 4.62 13.10
C ARG A 114 6.19 3.20 13.61
N SER A 115 7.02 2.28 13.13
CA SER A 115 7.25 0.93 13.66
C SER A 115 8.69 0.83 14.18
N ASP A 116 9.13 -0.37 14.58
CA ASP A 116 10.49 -0.60 15.09
C ASP A 116 11.57 -0.38 14.02
N ASP A 117 11.27 -0.68 12.75
CA ASP A 117 12.21 -0.68 11.63
C ASP A 117 11.84 0.32 10.52
N SER A 118 10.62 0.85 10.54
CA SER A 118 10.04 1.62 9.45
C SER A 118 9.36 2.90 9.92
N ILE A 119 9.27 3.85 9.01
CA ILE A 119 8.50 5.08 9.16
C ILE A 119 7.46 5.16 8.06
N ALA A 120 6.37 5.85 8.35
CA ALA A 120 5.39 6.16 7.34
C ALA A 120 4.87 7.59 7.47
N TYR A 121 4.52 8.18 6.33
CA TYR A 121 3.99 9.52 6.25
C TYR A 121 2.77 9.52 5.35
N VAL A 122 1.69 10.17 5.79
CA VAL A 122 0.49 10.38 4.98
C VAL A 122 0.22 11.86 4.85
N PHE A 123 0.03 12.33 3.63
CA PHE A 123 -0.37 13.70 3.34
C PHE A 123 -1.22 13.76 2.07
N THR A 124 -1.96 14.85 1.89
CA THR A 124 -2.78 15.07 0.71
C THR A 124 -2.25 16.26 -0.08
N LEU A 125 -2.07 16.07 -1.38
CA LEU A 125 -1.61 17.09 -2.34
C LEU A 125 -2.42 16.93 -3.63
N ASN A 126 -2.97 18.02 -4.17
CA ASN A 126 -3.75 18.00 -5.42
C ASN A 126 -4.88 16.94 -5.45
N ARG A 127 -5.61 16.79 -4.33
CA ARG A 127 -6.68 15.78 -4.14
C ARG A 127 -6.23 14.32 -4.22
N LEU A 128 -4.93 14.07 -4.20
CA LEU A 128 -4.35 12.75 -4.04
C LEU A 128 -3.78 12.61 -2.64
N THR A 129 -4.09 11.49 -2.00
CA THR A 129 -3.46 11.10 -0.75
C THR A 129 -2.23 10.26 -1.07
N TYR A 130 -1.09 10.72 -0.57
CA TYR A 130 0.20 10.05 -0.64
C TYR A 130 0.46 9.39 0.70
N ALA A 131 0.73 8.10 0.68
CA ALA A 131 1.11 7.31 1.84
C ALA A 131 2.48 6.67 1.57
N PHE A 132 3.52 7.29 2.12
CA PHE A 132 4.91 6.82 2.05
C PHE A 132 5.19 5.85 3.20
N SER A 133 5.87 4.75 2.92
CA SER A 133 6.51 3.90 3.92
C SER A 133 7.95 3.62 3.51
N ALA A 134 8.87 3.72 4.46
CA ALA A 134 10.30 3.54 4.22
C ALA A 134 11.00 2.95 5.44
N PRO A 135 12.15 2.29 5.25
CA PRO A 135 13.06 1.98 6.35
C PRO A 135 13.47 3.23 7.15
N ILE A 136 13.62 3.10 8.47
CA ILE A 136 13.99 4.22 9.36
C ILE A 136 15.26 4.95 8.91
N HIS A 137 16.26 4.23 8.39
CA HIS A 137 17.53 4.82 7.99
C HIS A 137 17.39 5.80 6.80
N LEU A 138 16.29 5.75 6.04
CA LEU A 138 15.99 6.67 4.94
C LEU A 138 15.19 7.90 5.39
N GLN A 139 14.93 8.07 6.69
CA GLN A 139 14.10 9.15 7.21
C GLN A 139 14.49 10.54 6.68
N ALA A 140 15.76 10.89 6.75
CA ALA A 140 16.25 12.20 6.32
C ALA A 140 16.02 12.45 4.82
N GLU A 141 16.10 11.40 4.00
CA GLU A 141 15.88 11.48 2.56
C GLU A 141 14.41 11.70 2.22
N ILE A 142 13.52 10.91 2.85
CA ILE A 142 12.07 11.11 2.75
C ILE A 142 11.69 12.52 3.19
N ASP A 143 12.28 13.00 4.29
CA ASP A 143 12.01 14.34 4.78
C ASP A 143 12.45 15.43 3.78
N LYS A 144 13.59 15.26 3.10
CA LYS A 144 14.03 16.20 2.07
C LYS A 144 13.04 16.22 0.90
N MET A 145 12.64 15.04 0.43
CA MET A 145 11.69 14.89 -0.67
C MET A 145 10.32 15.50 -0.32
N MET A 146 9.76 15.18 0.84
CA MET A 146 8.47 15.71 1.29
C MET A 146 8.48 17.24 1.38
N ASN A 147 9.60 17.83 1.83
CA ASN A 147 9.74 19.29 1.88
C ASN A 147 9.72 19.91 0.48
N ASN A 148 10.25 19.23 -0.53
CA ASN A 148 10.19 19.70 -1.90
C ASN A 148 8.77 19.59 -2.46
N MET A 149 8.09 18.46 -2.24
CA MET A 149 6.72 18.25 -2.70
C MET A 149 5.73 19.24 -2.07
N LEU A 150 5.82 19.46 -0.75
CA LEU A 150 4.93 20.38 -0.04
C LEU A 150 5.21 21.87 -0.29
N LYS A 151 6.33 22.22 -0.93
CA LYS A 151 6.60 23.59 -1.40
C LYS A 151 6.00 23.85 -2.79
N LEU A 152 5.70 22.80 -3.56
CA LEU A 152 5.25 22.91 -4.94
C LEU A 152 3.72 23.00 -5.07
N GLY A 153 2.94 22.68 -4.02
CA GLY A 153 1.49 22.88 -3.99
C GLY A 153 1.04 23.83 -2.90
#